data_AF-A0A2N9AHG8-F1
#
_entry.id   AF-A0A2N9AHG8-F1
#
_cell.length_a   1.000
_cell.length_b   1.000
_cell.length_c   1.000
_cell.angle_alpha   90.00
_cell.angle_beta   90.00
_cell.angle_gamma   90.00
#
_symmetry.space_group_name_H-M   'P 1'
#
loop_
_entity.id
_entity.type
_entity.pdbx_description
1 polymer ?
#
loop_
_entity_poly.entity_id
_entity_poly.type
_entity_poly.pdbx_seq_one_letter_code
_entity_poly.pdbx_strand_id
1 'polypeptide(L)' 'MKARAADTWPDTPRNRTAIAERWAKGRDTLRIARSVGLTEPDVCRILARLQDERYAARQREGAGV' A
#
# COMPACT_ATOMS: atom_id res chain seq x y z
N MET A 1 -26.57 13.86 11.15
CA MET A 1 -25.19 13.43 10.81
C MET A 1 -25.29 12.18 9.95
N LYS A 2 -24.79 12.20 8.72
CA LYS A 2 -24.75 11.00 7.86
C LYS A 2 -23.68 10.07 8.41
N ALA A 3 -24.04 8.83 8.71
CA ALA A 3 -23.09 7.78 9.09
C ALA A 3 -22.02 7.70 7.99
N ARG A 4 -20.75 7.97 8.35
CA ARG A 4 -19.61 7.69 7.47
C ARG A 4 -19.67 6.20 7.17
N ALA A 5 -19.78 5.85 5.89
CA ALA A 5 -19.79 4.47 5.44
C ALA A 5 -18.63 3.73 6.14
N ALA A 6 -18.98 2.66 6.84
CA ALA A 6 -18.04 1.80 7.53
C ALA A 6 -16.95 1.30 6.58
N ASP A 7 -15.71 1.29 7.07
CA ASP A 7 -14.70 0.26 6.81
C ASP A 7 -14.41 -0.17 5.36
N THR A 8 -14.53 0.73 4.39
CA THR A 8 -13.88 0.52 3.07
C THR A 8 -12.42 0.93 3.18
N TRP A 9 -11.65 0.12 3.91
CA TRP A 9 -10.21 0.24 4.00
C TRP A 9 -9.61 0.35 2.58
N PRO A 10 -8.76 1.35 2.28
CA PRO A 10 -8.35 1.68 0.92
C PRO A 10 -7.34 0.69 0.31
N ASP A 11 -7.06 -0.42 0.96
CA ASP A 11 -6.11 -1.45 0.53
C ASP A 11 -6.74 -2.44 -0.46
N THR A 12 -7.16 -1.90 -1.60
CA THR A 12 -7.66 -2.69 -2.74
C THR A 12 -6.50 -3.15 -3.62
N PRO A 13 -6.63 -4.24 -4.39
CA PRO A 13 -5.61 -4.65 -5.36
C PRO A 13 -5.22 -3.53 -6.32
N ARG A 14 -6.21 -2.73 -6.76
CA ARG A 14 -5.99 -1.56 -7.62
C ARG A 14 -5.08 -0.52 -6.96
N ASN A 15 -5.34 -0.20 -5.70
CA ASN A 15 -4.56 0.81 -4.96
C ASN A 15 -3.15 0.28 -4.67
N ARG A 16 -3.01 -0.99 -4.27
CA ARG A 16 -1.71 -1.65 -4.08
C ARG A 16 -0.84 -1.54 -5.33
N THR A 17 -1.35 -1.94 -6.49
CA THR A 17 -0.61 -1.87 -7.77
C THR A 17 -0.24 -0.43 -8.11
N ALA A 18 -1.19 0.49 -8.05
CA ALA A 18 -0.96 1.89 -8.39
C ALA A 18 0.08 2.58 -7.48
N ILE A 19 0.07 2.26 -6.18
CA ILE A 19 1.02 2.76 -5.19
C ILE A 19 2.40 2.15 -5.43
N ALA A 20 2.50 0.82 -5.59
CA ALA A 20 3.75 0.11 -5.82
C ALA A 20 4.47 0.60 -7.08
N GLU A 21 3.75 0.77 -8.19
CA GLU A 21 4.32 1.28 -9.45
C GLU A 21 4.91 2.68 -9.31
N ARG A 22 4.25 3.57 -8.58
CA ARG A 22 4.69 4.96 -8.40
C ARG A 22 5.84 5.05 -7.40
N TRP A 23 5.80 4.25 -6.34
CA TRP A 23 6.89 4.11 -5.39
C TRP A 23 8.16 3.60 -6.08
N ALA A 24 8.04 2.59 -6.93
CA ALA A 24 9.16 2.08 -7.73
C ALA A 24 9.75 3.13 -8.70
N LYS A 25 8.94 4.11 -9.12
CA LYS A 25 9.39 5.27 -9.92
C LYS A 25 10.00 6.40 -9.08
N GLY A 26 10.21 6.19 -7.78
CA GLY A 26 10.81 7.17 -6.87
C GLY A 26 9.90 8.33 -6.47
N ARG A 27 8.56 8.19 -6.57
CA ARG A 27 7.63 9.24 -6.14
C ARG A 27 7.45 9.22 -4.62
N ASP A 28 7.38 10.41 -4.03
CA ASP A 28 7.07 10.58 -2.61
C ASP A 28 5.61 10.23 -2.28
N THR A 29 5.36 9.88 -1.02
CA THR A 29 4.06 9.40 -0.49
C THR A 29 2.96 10.42 -0.68
N LEU A 30 3.22 11.71 -0.50
CA LEU A 30 2.26 12.79 -0.70
C LEU A 30 1.86 12.94 -2.17
N ARG A 31 2.80 12.80 -3.10
CA ARG A 31 2.53 12.85 -4.55
C ARG A 31 1.80 11.60 -5.04
N ILE A 32 2.10 10.44 -4.45
CA ILE A 32 1.35 9.20 -4.70
C ILE A 32 -0.09 9.38 -4.24
N ALA A 33 -0.31 9.77 -2.98
CA ALA A 33 -1.62 9.94 -2.36
C ALA A 33 -2.55 10.82 -3.21
N ARG A 34 -2.06 12.00 -3.61
CA ARG A 34 -2.77 12.91 -4.52
C ARG A 34 -3.14 12.27 -5.87
N SER A 35 -2.25 11.44 -6.42
CA SER A 35 -2.48 10.81 -7.73
C SER A 35 -3.45 9.64 -7.71
N VAL A 36 -3.65 8.99 -6.56
CA VAL A 36 -4.56 7.83 -6.41
C VAL A 36 -5.86 8.19 -5.67
N GLY A 37 -6.00 9.45 -5.23
CA GLY A 37 -7.18 9.91 -4.51
C GLY A 37 -7.26 9.38 -3.07
N LEU A 38 -6.10 9.14 -2.43
CA LEU A 38 -6.00 8.68 -1.04
C LEU A 38 -5.33 9.73 -0.16
N THR A 39 -5.34 9.49 1.15
CA THR A 39 -4.53 10.28 2.09
C THR A 39 -3.11 9.73 2.16
N GLU A 40 -2.15 10.57 2.53
CA GLU A 40 -0.76 10.12 2.72
C GLU A 40 -0.62 9.00 3.77
N PRO A 41 -1.30 9.06 4.94
CA PRO A 41 -1.31 7.93 5.88
C PRO A 41 -1.77 6.61 5.26
N ASP A 42 -2.79 6.62 4.39
CA ASP A 42 -3.26 5.40 3.73
C ASP A 42 -2.18 4.81 2.82
N VAL A 43 -1.47 5.65 2.08
CA VAL A 43 -0.36 5.22 1.22
C VAL A 43 0.76 4.60 2.07
N CYS A 44 1.14 5.23 3.18
CA CYS A 44 2.17 4.70 4.07
C CYS A 44 1.79 3.32 4.64
N ARG A 45 0.54 3.13 5.06
CA ARG A 45 0.07 1.84 5.57
C ARG A 45 0.07 0.74 4.50
N ILE A 46 -0.34 1.06 3.27
CA ILE A 46 -0.31 0.11 2.15
C ILE A 46 1.14 -0.25 1.80
N LEU A 47 2.06 0.73 1.76
CA LEU A 47 3.49 0.46 1.52
C LEU A 47 4.10 -0.45 2.58
N ALA A 48 3.81 -0.21 3.86
CA ALA A 48 4.27 -1.06 4.96
C ALA A 48 3.80 -2.51 4.76
N ARG A 49 2.52 -2.71 4.44
CA ARG A 49 1.97 -4.05 4.22
C ARG A 49 2.60 -4.76 3.01
N LEU A 50 2.85 -4.04 1.93
CA LEU A 50 3.56 -4.59 0.76
C LEU A 50 4.99 -5.00 1.11
N GLN A 51 5.67 -4.25 1.98
CA GLN A 51 7.00 -4.59 2.46
C GLN A 51 6.97 -5.84 3.36
N ASP A 52 6.00 -5.95 4.26
CA ASP A 52 5.81 -7.12 5.12
C ASP A 52 5.55 -8.39 4.29
N GLU A 53 4.68 -8.30 3.27
CA GLU A 53 4.40 -9.41 2.35
C GLU A 53 5.66 -9.88 1.60
N ARG A 54 6.48 -8.94 1.13
CA ARG A 54 7.78 -9.24 0.49
C ARG A 54 8.76 -9.89 1.46
N TYR A 55 8.80 -9.40 2.70
CA TYR A 55 9.68 -9.93 3.72
C TYR A 55 9.27 -11.36 4.12
N ALA A 56 7.97 -11.60 4.32
CA ALA A 56 7.43 -12.92 4.62
C ALA A 56 7.70 -13.93 3.49
N ALA A 57 7.60 -13.51 2.23
CA ALA A 57 7.95 -14.35 1.07
C ALA A 57 9.42 -14.78 1.11
N ARG A 58 10.34 -13.84 1.37
CA ARG A 58 11.78 -14.14 1.49
C ARG A 58 12.09 -15.13 2.62
N GLN A 59 11.40 -15.02 3.76
CA GLN A 59 11.59 -15.96 4.87
C GLN A 59 11.13 -17.39 4.51
N ARG A 60 10.03 -17.52 3.77
CA ARG A 60 9.54 -18.83 3.31
C ARG A 60 10.49 -19.47 2.30
N GLU A 61 11.09 -18.67 1.42
CA GLU A 61 12.08 -19.14 0.44
C GLU A 61 13.43 -19.47 1.09
N GLY A 62 13.83 -18.76 2.14
CA GLY A 62 15.07 -19.01 2.89
C GLY A 62 15.02 -20.16 3.90
N ALA A 63 13.82 -20.67 4.23
CA ALA A 63 13.63 -21.79 5.17
C ALA A 63 13.64 -23.17 4.49
N GLY A 64 13.92 -23.23 3.18
CA GLY A 64 13.96 -24.46 2.38
C GLY A 64 15.37 -24.98 2.06
N VAL A 65 16.41 -24.56 2.80
CA VAL A 65 17.80 -25.05 2.67
C VAL A 65 18.26 -25.68 3.97
#